data_AF-A0A523ZC56-F1
#
_entry.id   AF-A0A523ZC56-F1
#
_cell.length_a   1.000
_cell.length_b   1.000
_cell.length_c   1.000
_cell.angle_alpha   90.00
_cell.angle_beta   90.00
_cell.angle_gamma   90.00
#
_symmetry.space_group_name_H-M   'P 1'
#
loop_
_entity.id
_entity.type
_entity.pdbx_description
1 polymer ?
#
loop_
_entity_poly.entity_id
_entity_poly.type
_entity_poly.pdbx_seq_one_letter_code
_entity_poly.pdbx_strand_id
1 'polypeptide(L)'
;MHSKKLVSIALLGLLAIVLAACAGAAGDPGPAGVAGPAGPAGAEGPAGAAPSAADLTCTECHNDTSQLTGKVLAWEESLHGSGTSAAYAGGRGSCAACHSGSDFSAMVAAGQNPGTYEFEAPNVTRQDCRACHEIHTTFTSDDWALETTDPVTLYAFEDQTFDGGEGNLCVNCHQPRRQIAEAVDGMIEITSTHWGPHHGPQSTMLLGLGGAGVEGRASAHALMVEDTCVSCHLGEGADHTFAPNVAACESCHAELEDFDYNGVQTEVEALTAELGEKLEAAGLIHDGHPNPGT
;
A
#
# COMPACT_ATOMS: atom_id res chain seq x y z
N MET A 1 -4.10 101.68 -17.01
CA MET A 1 -5.01 101.43 -15.86
C MET A 1 -4.84 100.03 -15.24
N HIS A 2 -3.61 99.51 -15.07
CA HIS A 2 -3.38 98.14 -14.56
C HIS A 2 -2.56 98.05 -13.26
N SER A 3 -2.06 99.15 -12.70
CA SER A 3 -1.12 99.10 -11.56
C SER A 3 -1.78 99.09 -10.17
N LYS A 4 -3.00 99.64 -10.00
CA LYS A 4 -3.66 99.70 -8.67
C LYS A 4 -4.32 98.38 -8.22
N LYS A 5 -4.62 97.46 -9.13
CA LYS A 5 -5.26 96.16 -8.78
C LYS A 5 -4.27 95.09 -8.31
N LEU A 6 -2.98 95.23 -8.62
CA LEU A 6 -1.93 94.30 -8.21
C LEU A 6 -1.49 94.49 -6.75
N VAL A 7 -1.53 95.72 -6.24
CA VAL A 7 -1.15 96.01 -4.84
C VAL A 7 -2.19 95.48 -3.84
N SER A 8 -3.47 95.51 -4.19
CA SER A 8 -4.55 94.97 -3.33
C SER A 8 -4.56 93.45 -3.25
N ILE A 9 -4.10 92.74 -4.28
CA ILE A 9 -3.99 91.27 -4.27
C ILE A 9 -2.74 90.82 -3.49
N ALA A 10 -1.64 91.58 -3.57
CA ALA A 10 -0.42 91.29 -2.81
C ALA A 10 -0.61 91.44 -1.29
N LEU A 11 -1.43 92.39 -0.83
CA LEU A 11 -1.68 92.61 0.61
C LEU A 11 -2.61 91.55 1.21
N LEU A 12 -3.54 91.00 0.42
CA LEU A 12 -4.43 89.90 0.84
C LEU A 12 -3.72 88.53 0.86
N GLY A 13 -2.71 88.33 0.00
CA GLY A 13 -1.88 87.12 0.02
C GLY A 13 -0.94 87.04 1.22
N LEU A 14 -0.40 88.16 1.69
CA LEU A 14 0.54 88.17 2.82
C LEU A 14 -0.14 87.89 4.18
N LEU A 15 -1.43 88.23 4.34
CA LEU A 15 -2.17 87.97 5.57
C LEU A 15 -2.56 86.49 5.73
N ALA A 16 -2.66 85.74 4.63
CA ALA A 16 -2.95 84.30 4.65
C ALA A 16 -1.75 83.43 5.08
N ILE A 17 -0.52 83.91 4.90
CA ILE A 17 0.70 83.14 5.20
C ILE A 17 1.09 83.22 6.69
N VAL A 18 0.69 84.27 7.41
CA VAL A 18 1.01 84.41 8.85
C VAL A 18 0.10 83.54 9.75
N LEU A 19 -1.11 83.17 9.28
CA LEU A 19 -2.04 82.31 10.02
C LEU A 19 -1.72 80.81 9.91
N ALA A 20 -0.83 80.40 8.99
CA ALA A 20 -0.45 78.99 8.80
C ALA A 20 0.82 78.58 9.57
N ALA A 21 1.52 79.51 10.23
CA ALA A 21 2.79 79.25 10.93
C ALA A 21 2.64 78.91 12.42
N CYS A 22 1.42 78.73 12.93
CA CYS A 22 1.17 78.35 14.34
C CYS A 22 0.55 76.95 14.52
N ALA A 23 0.43 76.15 13.46
CA ALA A 23 0.16 74.73 13.60
C ALA A 23 1.48 74.00 13.83
N GLY A 24 1.87 73.85 15.10
CA GLY A 24 2.95 72.95 15.48
C GLY A 24 2.68 71.52 14.99
N ALA A 25 3.75 70.74 14.79
CA ALA A 25 3.63 69.33 14.41
C ALA A 25 2.61 68.63 15.32
N ALA A 26 1.75 67.81 14.74
CA ALA A 26 0.88 66.92 15.50
C ALA A 26 1.78 66.12 16.47
N GLY A 27 1.55 66.27 17.77
CA GLY A 27 2.27 65.49 18.78
C GLY A 27 2.02 64.01 18.55
N ASP A 28 3.03 63.19 18.85
CA ASP A 28 2.90 61.74 18.78
C ASP A 28 1.63 61.29 19.53
N PRO A 29 0.85 60.34 18.98
CA PRO A 29 -0.31 59.82 19.67
C PRO A 29 0.11 59.33 21.06
N GLY A 30 -0.59 59.81 22.09
CA GLY A 30 -0.36 59.36 23.46
C GLY A 30 -0.50 57.83 23.56
N PRO A 31 0.18 57.18 24.53
CA PRO A 31 0.12 55.73 24.67
C PRO A 31 -1.33 55.27 24.77
N ALA A 32 -1.65 54.18 24.07
CA ALA A 32 -2.98 53.58 24.11
C ALA A 32 -3.41 53.37 25.57
N GLY A 33 -4.61 53.82 25.91
CA GLY A 33 -5.20 53.57 27.23
C GLY A 33 -5.23 52.06 27.50
N VAL A 34 -4.94 51.68 28.74
CA VAL A 34 -4.98 50.27 29.16
C VAL A 34 -6.32 49.65 28.77
N ALA A 35 -6.28 48.49 28.10
CA ALA A 35 -7.48 47.73 27.80
C ALA A 35 -8.22 47.43 29.11
N GLY A 36 -9.52 47.73 29.15
CA GLY A 36 -10.36 47.35 30.29
C GLY A 36 -10.30 45.83 30.49
N PRO A 37 -10.49 45.32 31.73
CA PRO A 37 -10.48 43.89 31.98
C PRO A 37 -11.49 43.19 31.07
N ALA A 38 -11.09 42.07 30.49
CA ALA A 38 -11.99 41.23 29.72
C ALA A 38 -13.24 40.91 30.56
N GLY A 39 -14.42 41.05 29.96
CA GLY A 39 -15.65 40.62 30.60
C GLY A 39 -15.56 39.14 30.99
N PRO A 40 -16.25 38.70 32.05
CA PRO A 40 -16.24 37.29 32.44
C PRO A 40 -16.65 36.43 31.24
N ALA A 41 -15.94 35.32 31.03
CA ALA A 41 -16.34 34.33 30.04
C ALA A 41 -17.79 33.93 30.30
N GLY A 42 -18.61 33.88 29.24
CA GLY A 42 -19.96 33.33 29.34
C GLY A 42 -19.88 31.91 29.91
N ALA A 43 -20.90 31.51 30.69
CA ALA A 43 -20.97 30.16 31.20
C ALA A 43 -20.80 29.17 30.04
N GLU A 44 -19.90 28.21 30.22
CA GLU A 44 -19.71 27.12 29.27
C GLU A 44 -21.08 26.46 29.04
N GLY A 45 -21.49 26.36 27.77
CA GLY A 45 -22.72 25.65 27.43
C GLY A 45 -22.65 24.23 28.00
N PRO A 46 -23.80 23.60 28.34
CA PRO A 46 -23.78 22.22 28.79
C PRO A 46 -23.01 21.39 27.75
N ALA A 47 -22.09 20.54 28.23
CA ALA A 47 -21.41 19.59 27.37
C ALA A 47 -22.47 18.87 26.53
N GLY A 48 -22.29 18.87 25.20
CA GLY A 48 -23.13 18.06 24.33
C GLY A 48 -23.14 16.62 24.84
N ALA A 49 -24.26 15.91 24.67
CA ALA A 49 -24.31 14.50 25.02
C ALA A 49 -23.12 13.78 24.37
N ALA A 50 -22.29 13.12 25.18
CA ALA A 50 -21.24 12.27 24.64
C ALA A 50 -21.90 11.20 23.76
N PRO A 51 -21.36 10.91 22.56
CA PRO A 51 -21.86 9.80 21.76
C PRO A 51 -21.83 8.54 22.63
N SER A 52 -22.93 7.79 22.65
CA SER A 52 -22.95 6.53 23.36
C SER A 52 -22.14 5.51 22.57
N ALA A 53 -21.59 4.47 23.21
CA ALA A 53 -20.92 3.39 22.48
C ALA A 53 -21.85 2.69 21.46
N ALA A 54 -23.17 2.85 21.60
CA ALA A 54 -24.16 2.37 20.63
C ALA A 54 -24.28 3.27 19.39
N ASP A 55 -23.76 4.50 19.43
CA ASP A 55 -23.62 5.40 18.29
C ASP A 55 -22.25 5.25 17.60
N LEU A 56 -21.38 4.37 18.14
CA LEU A 56 -20.06 4.07 17.60
C LEU A 56 -20.10 2.71 16.91
N THR A 57 -19.85 2.72 15.61
CA THR A 57 -19.73 1.55 14.74
C THR A 57 -18.54 0.64 15.12
N CYS A 58 -17.69 1.05 16.06
CA CYS A 58 -16.60 0.22 16.61
C CYS A 58 -17.08 -1.13 17.18
N THR A 59 -18.31 -1.20 17.72
CA THR A 59 -18.86 -2.46 18.26
C THR A 59 -19.23 -3.47 17.19
N GLU A 60 -19.24 -3.10 15.91
CA GLU A 60 -19.44 -4.04 14.80
C GLU A 60 -18.26 -5.02 14.67
N CYS A 61 -17.06 -4.60 15.08
CA CYS A 61 -15.85 -5.43 15.12
C CYS A 61 -15.43 -5.79 16.56
N HIS A 62 -15.64 -4.89 17.52
CA HIS A 62 -15.35 -5.10 18.94
C HIS A 62 -16.60 -5.53 19.72
N ASN A 63 -17.13 -6.70 19.38
CA ASN A 63 -18.26 -7.33 20.06
C ASN A 63 -17.88 -8.66 20.71
N ASP A 64 -18.88 -9.37 21.24
CA ASP A 64 -18.78 -10.67 21.91
C ASP A 64 -18.89 -11.86 20.95
N THR A 65 -18.93 -11.62 19.62
CA THR A 65 -18.90 -12.71 18.63
C THR A 65 -17.50 -13.26 18.43
N SER A 66 -17.41 -14.44 17.80
CA SER A 66 -16.13 -15.09 17.48
C SER A 66 -15.63 -14.80 16.07
N GLN A 67 -16.26 -13.87 15.32
CA GLN A 67 -15.88 -13.64 13.92
C GLN A 67 -14.43 -13.18 13.82
N LEU A 68 -14.07 -12.09 14.52
CA LEU A 68 -12.71 -11.56 14.49
C LEU A 68 -11.69 -12.53 15.08
N THR A 69 -11.99 -13.14 16.23
CA THR A 69 -11.05 -14.06 16.89
C THR A 69 -10.81 -15.33 16.08
N GLY A 70 -11.83 -15.82 15.35
CA GLY A 70 -11.67 -16.91 14.40
C GLY A 70 -10.77 -16.55 13.22
N LYS A 71 -10.91 -15.34 12.64
CA LYS A 71 -10.02 -14.86 11.57
C LYS A 71 -8.58 -14.66 12.03
N VAL A 72 -8.39 -14.12 13.25
CA VAL A 72 -7.06 -13.97 13.85
C VAL A 72 -6.38 -15.34 14.01
N LEU A 73 -7.10 -16.34 14.53
CA LEU A 73 -6.54 -17.68 14.70
C LEU A 73 -6.07 -18.27 13.36
N ALA A 74 -6.92 -18.20 12.33
CA ALA A 74 -6.57 -18.67 10.98
C ALA A 74 -5.36 -17.92 10.39
N TRP A 75 -5.33 -16.59 10.54
CA TRP A 75 -4.20 -15.77 10.12
C TRP A 75 -2.89 -16.11 10.84
N GLU A 76 -2.95 -16.38 12.15
CA GLU A 76 -1.78 -16.78 12.94
C GLU A 76 -1.16 -18.10 12.47
N GLU A 77 -1.96 -19.01 11.90
CA GLU A 77 -1.48 -20.26 11.31
C GLU A 77 -0.78 -20.05 9.95
N SER A 78 -1.16 -19.00 9.20
CA SER A 78 -0.55 -18.66 7.92
C SER A 78 0.92 -18.21 8.06
N LEU A 79 1.67 -18.21 6.95
CA LEU A 79 3.03 -17.66 6.94
C LEU A 79 3.07 -16.13 7.10
N HIS A 80 1.97 -15.41 6.87
CA HIS A 80 1.88 -13.99 7.18
C HIS A 80 1.83 -13.73 8.69
N GLY A 81 1.19 -14.62 9.46
CA GLY A 81 1.13 -14.55 10.93
C GLY A 81 2.29 -15.23 11.65
N SER A 82 2.75 -16.38 11.15
CA SER A 82 3.77 -17.22 11.82
C SER A 82 5.19 -17.09 11.24
N GLY A 83 5.33 -16.57 10.02
CA GLY A 83 6.60 -16.52 9.30
C GLY A 83 7.61 -15.53 9.89
N THR A 84 8.89 -15.73 9.54
CA THR A 84 10.01 -14.89 10.02
C THR A 84 10.34 -13.73 9.09
N SER A 85 9.70 -13.64 7.93
CA SER A 85 10.02 -12.66 6.87
C SER A 85 9.91 -11.21 7.35
N ALA A 86 8.94 -10.89 8.22
CA ALA A 86 8.81 -9.54 8.76
C ALA A 86 10.00 -9.14 9.63
N ALA A 87 10.45 -10.03 10.51
CA ALA A 87 11.64 -9.81 11.34
C ALA A 87 12.92 -9.74 10.49
N TYR A 88 13.01 -10.56 9.44
CA TYR A 88 14.18 -10.59 8.57
C TYR A 88 14.25 -9.38 7.63
N ALA A 89 13.18 -9.06 6.90
CA ALA A 89 13.16 -8.16 5.76
C ALA A 89 12.32 -6.89 5.95
N GLY A 90 11.40 -6.86 6.91
CA GLY A 90 10.47 -5.74 7.10
C GLY A 90 11.14 -4.41 7.42
N GLY A 91 12.35 -4.42 7.99
CA GLY A 91 13.14 -3.21 8.26
C GLY A 91 14.16 -2.85 7.18
N ARG A 92 14.02 -3.36 5.94
CA ARG A 92 15.09 -3.29 4.93
C ARG A 92 14.63 -2.71 3.60
N GLY A 93 14.76 -1.38 3.43
CA GLY A 93 14.65 -0.73 2.12
C GLY A 93 13.42 -1.19 1.33
N SER A 94 13.60 -1.51 0.05
CA SER A 94 12.54 -2.01 -0.83
C SER A 94 11.89 -3.33 -0.37
N CYS A 95 12.52 -4.10 0.51
CA CYS A 95 11.95 -5.36 1.00
C CYS A 95 10.82 -5.11 2.01
N ALA A 96 10.83 -3.96 2.68
CA ALA A 96 9.82 -3.56 3.65
C ALA A 96 8.44 -3.46 3.00
N ALA A 97 8.38 -2.98 1.75
CA ALA A 97 7.15 -2.84 0.97
C ALA A 97 6.28 -4.11 0.92
N CYS A 98 6.88 -5.31 1.01
CA CYS A 98 6.16 -6.58 1.02
C CYS A 98 6.30 -7.39 2.31
N HIS A 99 7.18 -6.96 3.24
CA HIS A 99 7.47 -7.70 4.47
C HIS A 99 7.23 -6.90 5.74
N SER A 100 6.69 -5.69 5.64
CA SER A 100 6.21 -4.89 6.75
C SER A 100 4.81 -4.38 6.41
N GLY A 101 3.81 -4.70 7.22
CA GLY A 101 2.43 -4.31 6.93
C GLY A 101 2.22 -2.80 6.92
N SER A 102 2.89 -2.10 7.82
CA SER A 102 2.86 -0.63 7.85
C SER A 102 3.48 0.00 6.59
N ASP A 103 4.58 -0.57 6.08
CA ASP A 103 5.22 -0.11 4.84
C ASP A 103 4.43 -0.50 3.59
N PHE A 104 3.75 -1.66 3.62
CA PHE A 104 2.84 -2.07 2.56
C PHE A 104 1.71 -1.05 2.40
N SER A 105 0.97 -0.74 3.49
CA SER A 105 -0.10 0.25 3.45
C SER A 105 0.40 1.64 3.05
N ALA A 106 1.61 2.03 3.48
CA ALA A 106 2.23 3.29 3.06
C ALA A 106 2.54 3.31 1.56
N MET A 107 3.07 2.21 1.02
CA MET A 107 3.34 2.04 -0.40
C MET A 107 2.05 2.12 -1.22
N VAL A 108 1.00 1.40 -0.80
CA VAL A 108 -0.31 1.39 -1.47
C VAL A 108 -0.93 2.78 -1.45
N ALA A 109 -0.95 3.45 -0.30
CA ALA A 109 -1.46 4.82 -0.18
C ALA A 109 -0.68 5.84 -1.04
N ALA A 110 0.60 5.59 -1.29
CA ALA A 110 1.43 6.42 -2.17
C ALA A 110 1.26 6.08 -3.67
N GLY A 111 0.51 5.02 -4.02
CA GLY A 111 0.39 4.52 -5.39
C GLY A 111 1.72 4.03 -5.96
N GLN A 112 2.59 3.52 -5.09
CA GLN A 112 3.94 3.04 -5.42
C GLN A 112 3.97 1.52 -5.57
N ASN A 113 5.07 1.00 -6.11
CA ASN A 113 5.39 -0.43 -6.09
C ASN A 113 6.69 -0.68 -5.31
N PRO A 114 7.05 -1.95 -5.03
CA PRO A 114 8.24 -2.27 -4.24
C PRO A 114 9.56 -1.73 -4.83
N GLY A 115 9.62 -1.46 -6.14
CA GLY A 115 10.78 -0.87 -6.81
C GLY A 115 10.94 0.63 -6.61
N THR A 116 9.83 1.34 -6.39
CA THR A 116 9.81 2.81 -6.24
C THR A 116 9.59 3.26 -4.80
N TYR A 117 9.22 2.34 -3.90
CA TYR A 117 8.94 2.67 -2.51
C TYR A 117 10.18 3.19 -1.79
N GLU A 118 10.10 4.42 -1.31
CA GLU A 118 11.12 5.02 -0.46
C GLU A 118 10.84 4.61 0.99
N PHE A 119 11.76 3.84 1.56
CA PHE A 119 11.62 3.31 2.91
C PHE A 119 11.61 4.42 3.96
N GLU A 120 10.50 4.57 4.68
CA GLU A 120 10.32 5.57 5.74
C GLU A 120 10.44 4.99 7.16
N ALA A 121 10.55 3.66 7.31
CA ALA A 121 10.07 2.91 8.47
C ALA A 121 10.43 3.43 9.88
N PRO A 122 9.40 3.60 10.72
CA PRO A 122 9.57 3.56 12.17
C PRO A 122 9.07 2.26 12.83
N ASN A 123 8.10 1.54 12.27
CA ASN A 123 7.42 0.43 12.98
C ASN A 123 7.14 -0.78 12.09
N VAL A 124 8.04 -1.76 12.09
CA VAL A 124 7.85 -3.03 11.36
C VAL A 124 6.71 -3.82 12.00
N THR A 125 5.70 -4.16 11.20
CA THR A 125 4.61 -5.08 11.57
C THR A 125 4.65 -6.31 10.67
N ARG A 126 3.96 -7.39 11.07
CA ARG A 126 3.66 -8.47 10.12
C ARG A 126 2.66 -7.97 9.07
N GLN A 127 2.38 -8.79 8.06
CA GLN A 127 1.23 -8.55 7.19
C GLN A 127 -0.05 -8.87 7.97
N ASP A 128 -0.40 -7.94 8.85
CA ASP A 128 -1.54 -8.01 9.75
C ASP A 128 -2.83 -7.55 9.05
N CYS A 129 -3.93 -7.51 9.80
CA CYS A 129 -5.24 -7.18 9.26
C CYS A 129 -5.27 -5.80 8.56
N ARG A 130 -4.47 -4.83 9.01
CA ARG A 130 -4.42 -3.47 8.45
C ARG A 130 -3.67 -3.43 7.12
N ALA A 131 -2.75 -4.37 6.89
CA ALA A 131 -2.09 -4.49 5.60
C ALA A 131 -3.04 -4.99 4.50
N CYS A 132 -4.20 -5.56 4.85
CA CYS A 132 -5.17 -6.05 3.87
C CYS A 132 -6.44 -5.22 3.84
N HIS A 133 -6.87 -4.70 4.99
CA HIS A 133 -8.16 -4.05 5.18
C HIS A 133 -8.02 -2.61 5.67
N GLU A 134 -9.03 -1.79 5.36
CA GLU A 134 -9.18 -0.39 5.76
C GLU A 134 -9.49 -0.16 7.25
N ILE A 135 -8.94 -1.01 8.13
CA ILE A 135 -9.25 -1.02 9.57
C ILE A 135 -8.94 0.33 10.20
N HIS A 136 -9.92 0.94 10.87
CA HIS A 136 -9.80 2.27 11.49
C HIS A 136 -9.58 3.42 10.51
N THR A 137 -10.02 3.28 9.25
CA THR A 137 -10.05 4.40 8.30
C THR A 137 -11.34 5.20 8.46
N THR A 138 -12.50 4.52 8.46
CA THR A 138 -13.82 5.13 8.66
C THR A 138 -14.38 4.89 10.07
N PHE A 139 -13.83 3.88 10.78
CA PHE A 139 -14.32 3.36 12.05
C PHE A 139 -15.70 2.68 11.94
N THR A 140 -16.14 2.32 10.74
CA THR A 140 -17.43 1.65 10.45
C THR A 140 -17.25 0.26 9.87
N SER A 141 -18.34 -0.47 9.60
CA SER A 141 -18.30 -1.72 8.83
C SER A 141 -17.64 -1.58 7.45
N ASP A 142 -17.53 -0.36 6.90
CA ASP A 142 -16.82 -0.14 5.63
C ASP A 142 -15.33 -0.48 5.76
N ASP A 143 -14.77 -0.49 6.98
CA ASP A 143 -13.38 -0.86 7.28
C ASP A 143 -13.08 -2.35 7.06
N TRP A 144 -14.10 -3.18 6.77
CA TRP A 144 -13.90 -4.55 6.28
C TRP A 144 -13.43 -4.59 4.82
N ALA A 145 -13.57 -3.49 4.08
CA ALA A 145 -13.08 -3.40 2.70
C ALA A 145 -11.56 -3.61 2.63
N LEU A 146 -11.09 -4.10 1.47
CA LEU A 146 -9.66 -4.21 1.20
C LEU A 146 -9.05 -2.83 0.98
N GLU A 147 -7.79 -2.65 1.40
CA GLU A 147 -7.09 -1.37 1.20
C GLU A 147 -6.80 -1.04 -0.27
N THR A 148 -6.77 -2.07 -1.12
CA THR A 148 -6.72 -1.89 -2.56
C THR A 148 -7.31 -3.10 -3.29
N THR A 149 -7.98 -2.81 -4.39
CA THR A 149 -8.39 -3.79 -5.41
C THR A 149 -7.94 -3.33 -6.80
N ASP A 150 -7.10 -2.29 -6.87
CA ASP A 150 -6.68 -1.67 -8.11
C ASP A 150 -5.78 -2.63 -8.92
N PRO A 151 -5.89 -2.66 -10.26
CA PRO A 151 -5.02 -3.47 -11.10
C PRO A 151 -3.53 -3.18 -10.85
N VAL A 152 -2.73 -4.24 -10.76
CA VAL A 152 -1.32 -4.14 -10.42
C VAL A 152 -0.46 -4.22 -11.67
N THR A 153 0.27 -3.15 -11.97
CA THR A 153 1.37 -3.20 -12.95
C THR A 153 2.55 -3.93 -12.32
N LEU A 154 3.01 -5.00 -12.96
CA LEU A 154 4.01 -5.89 -12.38
C LEU A 154 5.39 -5.23 -12.38
N TYR A 155 5.97 -5.10 -11.19
CA TYR A 155 7.26 -4.47 -10.93
C TYR A 155 8.39 -5.00 -11.82
N ALA A 156 8.51 -6.32 -11.99
CA ALA A 156 9.52 -6.90 -12.88
C ALA A 156 9.09 -7.01 -14.35
N PHE A 157 7.83 -6.72 -14.68
CA PHE A 157 7.27 -6.83 -16.03
C PHE A 157 6.40 -5.59 -16.27
N GLU A 158 7.03 -4.41 -16.32
CA GLU A 158 6.35 -3.09 -16.24
C GLU A 158 5.30 -2.85 -17.34
N ASP A 159 5.36 -3.59 -18.45
CA ASP A 159 4.37 -3.54 -19.53
C ASP A 159 3.18 -4.51 -19.34
N GLN A 160 3.14 -5.22 -18.20
CA GLN A 160 2.15 -6.24 -17.90
C GLN A 160 1.34 -5.84 -16.67
N THR A 161 0.03 -5.94 -16.78
CA THR A 161 -0.91 -5.65 -15.70
C THR A 161 -1.64 -6.92 -15.32
N PHE A 162 -1.69 -7.20 -14.02
CA PHE A 162 -2.58 -8.18 -13.44
C PHE A 162 -3.86 -7.47 -12.98
N ASP A 163 -5.01 -7.93 -13.46
CA ASP A 163 -6.31 -7.44 -13.04
C ASP A 163 -7.23 -8.63 -12.74
N GLY A 164 -7.29 -8.98 -11.46
CA GLY A 164 -8.01 -10.15 -10.96
C GLY A 164 -8.90 -9.83 -9.77
N GLY A 165 -9.48 -8.62 -9.73
CA GLY A 165 -10.42 -8.19 -8.69
C GLY A 165 -9.78 -8.10 -7.30
N GLU A 166 -10.41 -8.68 -6.28
CA GLU A 166 -9.86 -8.68 -4.91
C GLU A 166 -8.48 -9.33 -4.81
N GLY A 167 -8.15 -10.26 -5.71
CA GLY A 167 -6.82 -10.88 -5.80
C GLY A 167 -5.70 -9.88 -6.13
N ASN A 168 -6.02 -8.68 -6.64
CA ASN A 168 -5.06 -7.61 -6.90
C ASN A 168 -4.30 -7.22 -5.63
N LEU A 169 -4.94 -7.24 -4.45
CA LEU A 169 -4.27 -7.00 -3.17
C LEU A 169 -3.05 -7.92 -2.99
N CYS A 170 -3.23 -9.22 -3.24
CA CYS A 170 -2.19 -10.23 -3.09
C CYS A 170 -1.02 -9.99 -4.06
N VAL A 171 -1.33 -9.54 -5.28
CA VAL A 171 -0.34 -9.39 -6.36
C VAL A 171 0.61 -8.23 -6.13
N ASN A 172 0.28 -7.25 -5.30
CA ASN A 172 1.24 -6.22 -4.87
C ASN A 172 2.54 -6.84 -4.30
N CYS A 173 2.46 -8.02 -3.68
CA CYS A 173 3.59 -8.75 -3.13
C CYS A 173 3.92 -10.05 -3.89
N HIS A 174 2.90 -10.81 -4.32
CA HIS A 174 3.06 -12.12 -4.98
C HIS A 174 3.40 -11.99 -6.46
N GLN A 175 4.49 -11.28 -6.73
CA GLN A 175 5.03 -10.99 -8.04
C GLN A 175 6.57 -11.01 -8.02
N PRO A 176 7.21 -11.30 -9.15
CA PRO A 176 8.67 -11.29 -9.21
C PRO A 176 9.24 -9.89 -9.02
N ARG A 177 10.38 -9.81 -8.32
CA ARG A 177 11.18 -8.57 -8.21
C ARG A 177 12.17 -8.34 -9.36
N ARG A 178 12.39 -9.36 -10.18
CA ARG A 178 13.28 -9.32 -11.35
C ARG A 178 12.92 -10.43 -12.32
N GLN A 179 13.27 -10.23 -13.57
CA GLN A 179 13.22 -11.26 -14.60
C GLN A 179 14.47 -12.15 -14.53
N ILE A 180 14.42 -13.29 -15.20
CA ILE A 180 15.64 -14.05 -15.55
C ILE A 180 16.35 -13.26 -16.64
N ALA A 181 17.67 -13.12 -16.54
CA ALA A 181 18.46 -12.46 -17.57
C ALA A 181 18.37 -13.22 -18.90
N GLU A 182 18.38 -12.50 -20.02
CA GLU A 182 18.50 -13.12 -21.33
C GLU A 182 19.82 -13.88 -21.43
N ALA A 183 19.76 -15.06 -22.06
CA ALA A 183 20.96 -15.86 -22.30
C ALA A 183 21.84 -15.20 -23.36
N VAL A 184 23.13 -15.03 -23.06
CA VAL A 184 24.16 -14.60 -24.02
C VAL A 184 24.85 -15.86 -24.54
N ASP A 185 24.81 -16.09 -25.85
CA ASP A 185 25.34 -17.30 -26.49
C ASP A 185 24.79 -18.62 -25.91
N GLY A 186 23.54 -18.60 -25.44
CA GLY A 186 22.87 -19.75 -24.83
C GLY A 186 23.25 -19.99 -23.36
N MET A 187 24.03 -19.09 -22.74
CA MET A 187 24.46 -19.17 -21.34
C MET A 187 23.89 -18.00 -20.54
N ILE A 188 23.54 -18.25 -19.28
CA ILE A 188 23.14 -17.21 -18.33
C ILE A 188 24.15 -17.22 -17.18
N GLU A 189 24.72 -16.06 -16.85
CA GLU A 189 25.64 -15.93 -15.71
C GLU A 189 24.86 -15.87 -14.38
N ILE A 190 25.18 -16.78 -13.45
CA ILE A 190 24.59 -16.81 -12.12
C ILE A 190 25.45 -15.98 -11.15
N THR A 191 25.06 -14.72 -10.94
CA THR A 191 25.81 -13.77 -10.10
C THR A 191 25.31 -13.64 -8.66
N SER A 192 24.19 -14.30 -8.31
CA SER A 192 23.55 -14.16 -7.00
C SER A 192 22.92 -15.47 -6.54
N THR A 193 22.90 -15.70 -5.22
CA THR A 193 22.10 -16.79 -4.61
C THR A 193 20.59 -16.55 -4.72
N HIS A 194 20.19 -15.34 -5.11
CA HIS A 194 18.81 -14.99 -5.45
C HIS A 194 18.64 -14.92 -6.97
N TRP A 195 19.41 -15.64 -7.76
CA TRP A 195 19.27 -15.60 -9.21
C TRP A 195 17.85 -16.01 -9.65
N GLY A 196 17.24 -15.21 -10.53
CA GLY A 196 15.87 -15.39 -11.01
C GLY A 196 14.75 -14.70 -10.20
N PRO A 197 13.47 -14.99 -10.51
CA PRO A 197 12.31 -14.42 -9.86
C PRO A 197 12.38 -14.51 -8.35
N HIS A 198 11.89 -13.49 -7.65
CA HIS A 198 11.72 -13.59 -6.21
C HIS A 198 10.75 -14.74 -5.87
N HIS A 199 10.95 -15.40 -4.72
CA HIS A 199 10.04 -16.44 -4.25
C HIS A 199 8.60 -15.91 -4.19
N GLY A 200 7.67 -16.74 -4.65
CA GLY A 200 6.27 -16.37 -4.81
C GLY A 200 5.95 -15.49 -6.03
N PRO A 201 6.32 -15.88 -7.28
CA PRO A 201 5.92 -15.15 -8.47
C PRO A 201 4.55 -15.61 -9.01
N GLN A 202 3.58 -15.90 -8.14
CA GLN A 202 2.31 -16.54 -8.52
C GLN A 202 1.55 -15.76 -9.59
N SER A 203 1.53 -14.43 -9.51
CA SER A 203 0.89 -13.57 -10.53
C SER A 203 1.45 -13.81 -11.93
N THR A 204 2.78 -13.84 -12.09
CA THR A 204 3.39 -14.11 -13.40
C THR A 204 3.19 -15.55 -13.84
N MET A 205 3.12 -16.52 -12.92
CA MET A 205 2.78 -17.90 -13.28
C MET A 205 1.35 -17.98 -13.84
N LEU A 206 0.40 -17.27 -13.22
CA LEU A 206 -0.98 -17.16 -13.70
C LEU A 206 -1.07 -16.47 -15.06
N LEU A 207 -0.24 -15.47 -15.33
CA LEU A 207 -0.20 -14.78 -16.63
C LEU A 207 0.65 -15.50 -17.69
N GLY A 208 1.35 -16.58 -17.34
CA GLY A 208 2.25 -17.29 -18.25
C GLY A 208 3.50 -16.49 -18.62
N LEU A 209 4.00 -15.67 -17.68
CA LEU A 209 5.17 -14.82 -17.84
C LEU A 209 6.39 -15.42 -17.12
N GLY A 210 7.60 -15.02 -17.53
CA GLY A 210 8.84 -15.40 -16.84
C GLY A 210 9.38 -16.81 -17.16
N GLY A 211 8.91 -17.46 -18.23
CA GLY A 211 9.31 -18.80 -18.66
C GLY A 211 10.72 -18.95 -19.27
N ALA A 212 11.68 -18.10 -18.92
CA ALA A 212 13.08 -18.18 -19.37
C ALA A 212 13.26 -18.33 -20.90
N GLY A 213 12.52 -17.55 -21.70
CA GLY A 213 12.56 -17.60 -23.17
C GLY A 213 11.56 -18.56 -23.81
N VAL A 214 10.79 -19.31 -23.01
CA VAL A 214 9.62 -20.05 -23.47
C VAL A 214 8.41 -19.12 -23.47
N GLU A 215 7.72 -19.03 -24.61
CA GLU A 215 6.45 -18.32 -24.73
C GLU A 215 5.38 -19.03 -23.91
N GLY A 216 4.90 -18.37 -22.85
CA GLY A 216 3.81 -18.86 -22.02
C GLY A 216 2.45 -18.34 -22.47
N ARG A 217 1.41 -18.82 -21.79
CA ARG A 217 0.03 -18.36 -21.98
C ARG A 217 -0.60 -18.16 -20.61
N ALA A 218 -1.48 -17.18 -20.49
CA ALA A 218 -2.26 -17.00 -19.27
C ALA A 218 -3.07 -18.26 -18.95
N SER A 219 -3.10 -18.61 -17.67
CA SER A 219 -3.95 -19.66 -17.12
C SER A 219 -5.41 -19.32 -17.33
N ALA A 220 -6.25 -20.34 -17.56
CA ALA A 220 -7.70 -20.16 -17.58
C ALA A 220 -8.20 -19.56 -16.25
N HIS A 221 -7.59 -19.91 -15.12
CA HIS A 221 -7.97 -19.34 -13.83
C HIS A 221 -7.67 -17.84 -13.72
N ALA A 222 -6.65 -17.33 -14.42
CA ALA A 222 -6.39 -15.88 -14.46
C ALA A 222 -7.45 -15.11 -15.26
N LEU A 223 -8.18 -15.80 -16.15
CA LEU A 223 -9.12 -15.20 -17.10
C LEU A 223 -10.59 -15.44 -16.75
N MET A 224 -10.87 -16.50 -15.99
CA MET A 224 -12.24 -16.99 -15.78
C MET A 224 -12.68 -16.99 -14.32
N VAL A 225 -11.75 -16.96 -13.36
CA VAL A 225 -12.09 -16.96 -11.94
C VAL A 225 -12.19 -15.52 -11.47
N GLU A 226 -13.40 -15.12 -11.10
CA GLU A 226 -13.65 -13.83 -10.44
C GLU A 226 -12.83 -13.76 -9.14
N ASP A 227 -12.26 -12.59 -8.87
CA ASP A 227 -11.40 -12.32 -7.70
C ASP A 227 -10.15 -13.22 -7.53
N THR A 228 -9.88 -14.08 -8.52
CA THR A 228 -8.65 -14.89 -8.68
C THR A 228 -8.17 -15.58 -7.40
N CYS A 229 -7.20 -14.99 -6.72
CA CYS A 229 -6.53 -15.54 -5.55
C CYS A 229 -7.52 -15.89 -4.43
N VAL A 230 -8.44 -14.98 -4.11
CA VAL A 230 -9.32 -15.14 -2.94
C VAL A 230 -10.34 -16.24 -3.16
N SER A 231 -10.76 -16.48 -4.40
CA SER A 231 -11.73 -17.53 -4.75
C SER A 231 -11.28 -18.92 -4.31
N CYS A 232 -9.98 -19.23 -4.41
CA CYS A 232 -9.45 -20.51 -3.97
C CYS A 232 -8.84 -20.48 -2.57
N HIS A 233 -8.11 -19.41 -2.22
CA HIS A 233 -7.32 -19.33 -0.99
C HIS A 233 -8.11 -18.85 0.23
N LEU A 234 -9.21 -18.13 0.03
CA LEU A 234 -10.13 -17.70 1.10
C LEU A 234 -11.44 -18.48 0.99
N GLY A 235 -11.93 -18.70 -0.24
CA GLY A 235 -13.18 -19.38 -0.54
C GLY A 235 -14.40 -18.72 0.10
N GLU A 236 -15.55 -19.41 0.08
CA GLU A 236 -16.80 -18.90 0.66
C GLU A 236 -16.69 -18.62 2.17
N GLY A 237 -15.78 -19.32 2.86
CA GLY A 237 -15.53 -19.13 4.29
C GLY A 237 -14.74 -17.88 4.64
N ALA A 238 -14.17 -17.17 3.66
CA ALA A 238 -13.18 -16.11 3.85
C ALA A 238 -12.03 -16.56 4.79
N ASP A 239 -11.52 -17.77 4.63
CA ASP A 239 -10.53 -18.34 5.54
C ASP A 239 -9.18 -17.62 5.42
N HIS A 240 -8.65 -17.18 6.55
CA HIS A 240 -7.40 -16.41 6.62
C HIS A 240 -6.17 -17.29 6.88
N THR A 241 -6.30 -18.62 6.81
CA THR A 241 -5.13 -19.50 6.67
C THR A 241 -4.41 -19.27 5.34
N PHE A 242 -5.13 -18.75 4.34
CA PHE A 242 -4.71 -18.62 2.93
C PHE A 242 -4.34 -19.95 2.26
N ALA A 243 -4.61 -21.08 2.92
CA ALA A 243 -4.46 -22.38 2.31
C ALA A 243 -5.63 -22.60 1.34
N PRO A 244 -5.38 -23.01 0.09
CA PRO A 244 -6.48 -23.29 -0.81
C PRO A 244 -7.28 -24.49 -0.28
N ASN A 245 -8.57 -24.53 -0.64
CA ASN A 245 -9.46 -25.63 -0.29
C ASN A 245 -9.98 -26.31 -1.57
N VAL A 246 -9.92 -27.65 -1.64
CA VAL A 246 -10.45 -28.44 -2.77
C VAL A 246 -11.92 -28.13 -3.02
N ALA A 247 -12.70 -27.88 -1.96
CA ALA A 247 -14.11 -27.51 -2.07
C ALA A 247 -14.35 -26.22 -2.86
N ALA A 248 -13.38 -25.28 -2.89
CA ALA A 248 -13.48 -24.07 -3.69
C ALA A 248 -13.48 -24.36 -5.20
N CYS A 249 -12.87 -25.49 -5.60
CA CYS A 249 -12.78 -25.91 -6.99
C CYS A 249 -14.08 -26.57 -7.49
N GLU A 250 -14.89 -27.15 -6.60
CA GLU A 250 -16.06 -27.99 -6.96
C GLU A 250 -17.14 -27.23 -7.73
N SER A 251 -17.16 -25.89 -7.63
CA SER A 251 -18.04 -25.02 -8.41
C SER A 251 -17.81 -25.13 -9.93
N CYS A 252 -16.58 -25.45 -10.34
CA CYS A 252 -16.16 -25.53 -11.75
C CYS A 252 -15.61 -26.92 -12.13
N HIS A 253 -15.01 -27.64 -11.18
CA HIS A 253 -14.40 -28.95 -11.33
C HIS A 253 -15.16 -29.98 -10.49
N ALA A 254 -16.20 -30.58 -11.08
CA ALA A 254 -17.00 -31.59 -10.40
C ALA A 254 -16.17 -32.81 -10.00
N GLU A 255 -16.41 -33.34 -8.80
CA GLU A 255 -15.81 -34.57 -8.27
C GLU A 255 -14.28 -34.49 -8.09
N LEU A 256 -13.76 -33.30 -7.82
CA LEU A 256 -12.33 -33.11 -7.50
C LEU A 256 -12.03 -33.60 -6.07
N GLU A 257 -11.14 -34.58 -5.93
CA GLU A 257 -10.77 -35.14 -4.62
C GLU A 257 -9.50 -34.48 -4.02
N ASP A 258 -8.62 -33.96 -4.87
CA ASP A 258 -7.36 -33.32 -4.49
C ASP A 258 -6.96 -32.24 -5.51
N PHE A 259 -5.86 -31.53 -5.25
CA PHE A 259 -5.38 -30.49 -6.16
C PHE A 259 -4.64 -31.02 -7.40
N ASP A 260 -4.37 -32.32 -7.49
CA ASP A 260 -3.68 -32.96 -8.61
C ASP A 260 -4.65 -33.29 -9.74
N TYR A 261 -5.37 -32.26 -10.21
CA TYR A 261 -6.34 -32.41 -11.28
C TYR A 261 -5.66 -32.90 -12.57
N ASN A 262 -6.09 -34.07 -13.05
CA ASN A 262 -5.51 -34.78 -14.20
C ASN A 262 -4.02 -35.13 -14.07
N GLY A 263 -3.45 -35.19 -12.86
CA GLY A 263 -2.04 -35.56 -12.67
C GLY A 263 -1.03 -34.45 -12.96
N VAL A 264 -1.50 -33.20 -13.12
CA VAL A 264 -0.64 -32.05 -13.49
C VAL A 264 0.39 -31.72 -12.42
N GLN A 265 0.03 -31.77 -11.12
CA GLN A 265 1.01 -31.53 -10.05
C GLN A 265 2.05 -32.64 -10.03
N THR A 266 1.60 -33.90 -10.13
CA THR A 266 2.51 -35.05 -10.21
C THR A 266 3.49 -34.91 -11.38
N GLU A 267 3.02 -34.51 -12.56
CA GLU A 267 3.86 -34.29 -13.74
C GLU A 267 4.87 -33.14 -13.53
N VAL A 268 4.41 -31.99 -13.04
CA VAL A 268 5.27 -30.81 -12.81
C VAL A 268 6.31 -31.07 -11.72
N GLU A 269 5.95 -31.77 -10.65
CA GLU A 269 6.89 -32.19 -9.60
C GLU A 269 7.96 -33.12 -10.13
N ALA A 270 7.57 -34.12 -10.94
CA ALA A 270 8.53 -35.04 -11.57
C ALA A 270 9.49 -34.30 -12.51
N LEU A 271 8.98 -33.38 -13.35
CA LEU A 271 9.82 -32.58 -14.26
C LEU A 271 10.75 -31.63 -13.49
N THR A 272 10.28 -31.04 -12.39
CA THR A 272 11.09 -30.15 -11.55
C THR A 272 12.20 -30.92 -10.83
N ALA A 273 11.90 -32.13 -10.34
CA ALA A 273 12.91 -33.02 -9.75
C ALA A 273 13.96 -33.43 -10.79
N GLU A 274 13.54 -33.86 -11.98
CA GLU A 274 14.46 -34.21 -13.08
C GLU A 274 15.34 -33.02 -13.48
N LEU A 275 14.76 -31.81 -13.57
CA LEU A 275 15.52 -30.59 -13.85
C LEU A 275 16.53 -30.30 -12.73
N GLY A 276 16.12 -30.40 -11.46
CA GLY A 276 16.99 -30.20 -10.30
C GLY A 276 18.21 -31.13 -10.32
N GLU A 277 18.01 -32.41 -10.58
CA GLU A 277 19.12 -33.39 -10.70
C GLU A 277 20.10 -33.01 -11.83
N LYS A 278 19.59 -32.55 -12.98
CA LYS A 278 20.45 -32.09 -14.09
C LYS A 278 21.22 -30.83 -13.75
N LEU A 279 20.59 -29.87 -13.08
CA LEU A 279 21.24 -28.63 -12.66
C LEU A 279 22.32 -28.89 -11.60
N GLU A 280 22.08 -29.81 -10.65
CA GLU A 280 23.06 -30.22 -9.64
C GLU A 280 24.24 -30.94 -10.31
N ALA A 281 23.97 -31.87 -11.24
CA ALA A 281 25.02 -32.57 -12.00
C ALA A 281 25.85 -31.62 -12.88
N ALA A 282 25.26 -30.54 -13.37
CA ALA A 282 25.93 -29.48 -14.10
C ALA A 282 26.68 -28.48 -13.17
N GLY A 283 26.51 -28.58 -11.85
CA GLY A 283 27.11 -27.69 -10.87
C GLY A 283 26.47 -26.30 -10.79
N LEU A 284 25.30 -26.11 -11.43
CA LEU A 284 24.59 -24.82 -11.51
C LEU A 284 23.75 -24.53 -10.26
N ILE A 285 23.34 -25.59 -9.55
CA ILE A 285 22.73 -25.50 -8.23
C ILE A 285 23.46 -26.41 -7.25
N HIS A 286 23.33 -26.10 -5.96
CA HIS A 286 23.72 -26.96 -4.85
C HIS A 286 22.71 -26.80 -3.71
N ASP A 287 22.23 -27.92 -3.16
CA ASP A 287 21.20 -27.95 -2.10
C ASP A 287 19.96 -27.10 -2.44
N GLY A 288 19.54 -27.11 -3.71
CA GLY A 288 18.36 -26.36 -4.17
C GLY A 288 18.57 -24.85 -4.34
N HIS A 289 19.80 -24.36 -4.20
CA HIS A 289 20.15 -22.96 -4.40
C HIS A 289 21.09 -22.76 -5.59
N PRO A 290 20.99 -21.64 -6.34
CA PRO A 290 21.95 -21.31 -7.40
C PRO A 290 23.39 -21.28 -6.86
N ASN A 291 24.32 -21.93 -7.56
CA ASN A 291 25.75 -21.96 -7.22
C ASN A 291 26.48 -20.78 -7.89
N PRO A 292 26.86 -19.72 -7.16
CA PRO A 292 27.39 -18.49 -7.76
C PRO A 292 28.72 -18.72 -8.49
N GLY A 293 28.90 -18.06 -9.63
CA GLY A 293 30.14 -18.14 -10.42
C GLY A 293 30.23 -19.37 -11.33
N THR A 294 29.09 -19.98 -11.63
CA THR A 294 28.90 -20.99 -12.68
C THR A 294 28.08 -20.45 -13.85
#